data_AF-A0AB37SVS2-F1
#
_entry.id   AF-A0AB37SVS2-F1
#
_cell.length_a   1.000
_cell.length_b   1.000
_cell.length_c   1.000
_cell.angle_alpha   90.00
_cell.angle_beta   90.00
_cell.angle_gamma   90.00
#
_symmetry.space_group_name_H-M   'P 1'
#
loop_
_entity.id
_entity.type
_entity.pdbx_description
1 polymer ?
#
loop_
_entity_poly.entity_id
_entity_poly.type
_entity_poly.pdbx_seq_one_letter_code
_entity_poly.pdbx_strand_id
1 'polypeptide(L)'
;MGARPYDLKWENLGVTVQPFLPAGGRVKLRLTMVGAGDLPAGSAFVSYHLGGASGLPWVKYDGNPSQDITVPFRQGQALELEAPLAGLKPGSHFVAWDVFVKGYGWLSEKGVCSLSVFYNVANRAPNISVLGPPNGGTSLTRSPSLAAVANDPDAYPFANPRYLFTVCSDKEMTTHCETSGWQDHWAYQVPDGYARWNQTLWWKVEVTDGALSTVTPAMAVIVVPPAPDQWRTVGSGMNLSTVRGTVLPFGMYTRQAVDVEVRTESTPKLRVSRGYSSAATTAGLVGAMGRGWMSFFDSQASWNTAEQSLTITYPDGRQQVFGRNPTELSRLGVTPGPATQ
;
A
#
# COMPACT_ATOMS: atom_id res chain seq x y z
N MET A 1 37.21 -55.51 6.78
CA MET A 1 36.75 -54.15 6.45
C MET A 1 37.69 -53.18 7.14
N GLY A 2 38.45 -52.38 6.38
CA GLY A 2 39.30 -51.34 6.98
C GLY A 2 38.41 -50.28 7.63
N ALA A 3 38.79 -49.80 8.82
CA ALA A 3 38.08 -48.69 9.47
C ALA A 3 38.06 -47.48 8.53
N ARG A 4 36.88 -46.86 8.36
CA ARG A 4 36.76 -45.64 7.56
C ARG A 4 37.53 -44.52 8.29
N PRO A 5 38.30 -43.68 7.58
CA PRO A 5 39.03 -42.59 8.22
C PRO A 5 38.08 -41.59 8.86
N TYR A 6 36.95 -41.30 8.20
CA TYR A 6 35.91 -40.43 8.73
C TYR A 6 34.61 -41.21 8.84
N ASP A 7 33.99 -41.11 10.00
CA ASP A 7 32.65 -41.64 10.27
C ASP A 7 32.03 -40.81 11.39
N LEU A 8 30.73 -40.55 11.30
CA LEU A 8 30.06 -39.54 12.11
C LEU A 8 28.77 -40.09 12.72
N LYS A 9 28.57 -39.79 14.00
CA LYS A 9 27.26 -39.87 14.63
C LYS A 9 26.65 -38.47 14.68
N TRP A 10 25.39 -38.36 14.29
CA TRP A 10 24.64 -37.11 14.24
C TRP A 10 23.56 -37.04 15.31
N GLU A 11 23.33 -35.86 15.84
CA GLU A 11 22.14 -35.53 16.65
C GLU A 11 21.55 -34.19 16.15
N ASN A 12 20.25 -34.19 15.87
CA ASN A 12 19.50 -32.95 15.60
C ASN A 12 19.12 -32.31 16.93
N LEU A 13 19.71 -31.16 17.26
CA LEU A 13 19.41 -30.44 18.49
C LEU A 13 18.25 -29.44 18.32
N GLY A 14 17.73 -29.28 17.08
CA GLY A 14 16.54 -28.49 16.78
C GLY A 14 16.80 -27.30 15.85
N VAL A 15 15.70 -26.75 15.34
CA VAL A 15 15.70 -25.55 14.50
C VAL A 15 15.76 -24.32 15.38
N THR A 16 16.77 -23.47 15.19
CA THR A 16 16.94 -22.19 15.92
C THR A 16 16.30 -21.03 15.16
N VAL A 17 16.33 -21.07 13.83
CA VAL A 17 15.62 -20.13 12.94
C VAL A 17 14.88 -20.92 11.87
N GLN A 18 13.58 -20.69 11.75
CA GLN A 18 12.74 -21.40 10.78
C GLN A 18 13.18 -21.11 9.33
N PRO A 19 13.34 -22.14 8.48
CA PRO A 19 13.89 -21.99 7.14
C PRO A 19 12.83 -21.55 6.12
N PHE A 20 12.14 -20.45 6.37
CA PHE A 20 11.13 -19.93 5.45
C PHE A 20 11.79 -19.07 4.37
N LEU A 21 11.22 -19.09 3.17
CA LEU A 21 11.54 -18.05 2.20
C LEU A 21 11.12 -16.66 2.73
N PRO A 22 11.80 -15.58 2.31
CA PRO A 22 13.05 -15.57 1.54
C PRO A 22 14.32 -15.70 2.41
N ALA A 23 14.20 -15.64 3.74
CA ALA A 23 15.32 -15.40 4.65
C ALA A 23 16.22 -16.63 4.91
N GLY A 24 15.69 -17.85 4.82
CA GLY A 24 16.40 -19.06 5.25
C GLY A 24 16.41 -19.25 6.76
N GLY A 25 17.04 -20.31 7.21
CA GLY A 25 16.98 -20.79 8.59
C GLY A 25 18.32 -21.25 9.13
N ARG A 26 18.28 -21.70 10.38
CA ARG A 26 19.43 -22.23 11.12
C ARG A 26 19.02 -23.43 11.94
N VAL A 27 19.90 -24.43 11.97
CA VAL A 27 19.66 -25.70 12.65
C VAL A 27 20.86 -26.01 13.53
N LYS A 28 20.59 -26.28 14.80
CA LYS A 28 21.63 -26.68 15.74
C LYS A 28 21.85 -28.18 15.61
N LEU A 29 23.09 -28.55 15.29
CA LEU A 29 23.51 -29.93 15.08
C LEU A 29 24.62 -30.29 16.04
N ARG A 30 24.65 -31.55 16.47
CA ARG A 30 25.82 -32.14 17.13
C ARG A 30 26.37 -33.27 16.28
N LEU A 31 27.66 -33.17 15.96
CA LEU A 31 28.43 -34.18 15.26
C LEU A 31 29.36 -34.84 16.27
N THR A 32 29.51 -36.16 16.23
CA THR A 32 30.53 -36.90 17.00
C THR A 32 31.39 -37.70 16.04
N MET A 33 32.70 -37.48 16.06
CA MET A 33 33.63 -38.23 15.23
C MET A 33 33.83 -39.62 15.81
N VAL A 34 33.43 -40.65 15.06
CA VAL A 34 33.64 -42.06 15.44
C VAL A 34 34.69 -42.74 14.56
N GLY A 35 34.99 -42.15 13.39
CA GLY A 35 36.10 -42.56 12.54
C GLY A 35 37.46 -42.37 13.21
N ALA A 36 38.45 -43.14 12.76
CA ALA A 36 39.79 -43.16 13.36
C ALA A 36 40.72 -42.05 12.84
N GLY A 37 40.30 -41.29 11.82
CA GLY A 37 41.04 -40.19 11.23
C GLY A 37 40.73 -38.85 11.88
N ASP A 38 41.70 -37.94 11.80
CA ASP A 38 41.59 -36.58 12.29
C ASP A 38 41.18 -35.63 11.15
N LEU A 39 40.18 -34.78 11.38
CA LEU A 39 39.88 -33.64 10.49
C LEU A 39 40.63 -32.40 10.99
N PRO A 40 41.59 -31.87 10.21
CA PRO A 40 42.21 -30.58 10.52
C PRO A 40 41.19 -29.44 10.56
N ALA A 41 41.49 -28.39 11.33
CA ALA A 41 40.72 -27.16 11.31
C ALA A 41 40.60 -26.59 9.88
N GLY A 42 39.39 -26.25 9.46
CA GLY A 42 39.09 -25.65 8.15
C GLY A 42 39.21 -26.60 6.96
N SER A 43 39.43 -27.91 7.17
CA SER A 43 39.49 -28.90 6.09
C SER A 43 38.12 -29.42 5.67
N ALA A 44 37.05 -29.06 6.37
CA ALA A 44 35.71 -29.58 6.13
C ALA A 44 34.63 -28.55 6.47
N PHE A 45 33.44 -28.76 5.92
CA PHE A 45 32.24 -27.98 6.26
C PHE A 45 31.00 -28.87 6.33
N VAL A 46 30.03 -28.46 7.14
CA VAL A 46 28.68 -29.04 7.19
C VAL A 46 27.81 -28.33 6.17
N SER A 47 27.04 -29.10 5.42
CA SER A 47 25.99 -28.60 4.52
C SER A 47 24.92 -29.68 4.37
N TYR A 48 24.02 -29.53 3.41
CA TYR A 48 22.94 -30.49 3.18
C TYR A 48 22.69 -30.75 1.69
N HIS A 49 22.01 -31.87 1.46
CA HIS A 49 21.37 -32.23 0.21
C HIS A 49 19.85 -32.04 0.34
N LEU A 50 19.22 -31.43 -0.67
CA LEU A 50 17.77 -31.25 -0.74
C LEU A 50 17.13 -32.30 -1.67
N GLY A 51 16.02 -32.87 -1.23
CA GLY A 51 15.13 -33.64 -2.09
C GLY A 51 13.67 -33.29 -1.88
N GLY A 52 12.87 -33.53 -2.93
CA GLY A 52 11.42 -33.42 -2.87
C GLY A 52 10.76 -34.55 -2.06
N ALA A 53 9.43 -34.49 -1.94
CA ALA A 53 8.63 -35.44 -1.14
C ALA A 53 8.74 -36.91 -1.58
N SER A 54 9.20 -37.20 -2.81
CA SER A 54 9.37 -38.55 -3.35
C SER A 54 10.74 -39.19 -3.03
N GLY A 55 11.55 -38.56 -2.19
CA GLY A 55 12.96 -38.91 -2.00
C GLY A 55 13.89 -38.12 -2.94
N LEU A 56 15.20 -38.21 -2.69
CA LEU A 56 16.21 -37.40 -3.40
C LEU A 56 16.23 -37.71 -4.91
N PRO A 57 16.04 -36.70 -5.76
CA PRO A 57 17.12 -36.38 -6.69
C PRO A 57 17.64 -34.97 -6.40
N TRP A 58 18.94 -34.78 -6.62
CA TRP A 58 19.71 -33.56 -6.39
C TRP A 58 19.05 -32.33 -7.04
N VAL A 59 18.56 -31.38 -6.24
CA VAL A 59 17.98 -30.12 -6.72
C VAL A 59 18.79 -28.92 -6.20
N LYS A 60 18.93 -27.90 -7.06
CA LYS A 60 19.46 -26.54 -6.84
C LYS A 60 19.48 -26.12 -5.36
N TYR A 61 20.65 -25.65 -4.88
CA TYR A 61 21.07 -25.39 -3.48
C TYR A 61 21.71 -26.56 -2.73
N ASP A 62 21.97 -27.66 -3.42
CA ASP A 62 22.84 -28.70 -2.92
C ASP A 62 24.21 -28.13 -2.51
N GLY A 63 24.60 -28.31 -1.25
CA GLY A 63 25.89 -27.79 -0.76
C GLY A 63 25.96 -26.30 -0.40
N ASN A 64 24.85 -25.54 -0.38
CA ASN A 64 24.87 -24.11 -0.05
C ASN A 64 23.54 -23.62 0.60
N PRO A 65 23.56 -22.91 1.75
CA PRO A 65 24.73 -22.47 2.52
C PRO A 65 25.37 -23.57 3.37
N SER A 66 26.65 -23.35 3.71
CA SER A 66 27.48 -24.26 4.49
C SER A 66 28.05 -23.60 5.74
N GLN A 67 28.51 -24.42 6.68
CA GLN A 67 29.17 -24.01 7.92
C GLN A 67 30.53 -24.70 8.02
N ASP A 68 31.61 -23.92 7.95
CA ASP A 68 32.97 -24.45 8.12
C ASP A 68 33.18 -25.04 9.53
N ILE A 69 33.90 -26.17 9.57
CA ILE A 69 34.41 -26.77 10.80
C ILE A 69 35.78 -26.14 11.06
N THR A 70 35.83 -25.15 11.94
CA THR A 70 37.03 -24.30 12.18
C THR A 70 37.96 -24.82 13.26
N VAL A 71 37.59 -25.91 13.94
CA VAL A 71 38.39 -26.55 14.98
C VAL A 71 38.83 -27.94 14.52
N PRO A 72 39.98 -28.46 14.98
CA PRO A 72 40.33 -29.85 14.75
C PRO A 72 39.24 -30.76 15.32
N PHE A 73 38.86 -31.79 14.57
CA PHE A 73 37.79 -32.71 14.96
C PHE A 73 38.28 -34.16 14.87
N ARG A 74 38.51 -34.76 16.05
CA ARG A 74 39.17 -36.06 16.24
C ARG A 74 38.23 -37.09 16.84
N GLN A 75 38.61 -38.36 16.72
CA GLN A 75 37.85 -39.48 17.27
C GLN A 75 37.42 -39.26 18.73
N GLY A 76 36.15 -39.51 19.02
CA GLY A 76 35.54 -39.34 20.34
C GLY A 76 35.14 -37.91 20.70
N GLN A 77 35.55 -36.90 19.93
CA GLN A 77 35.11 -35.52 20.15
C GLN A 77 33.69 -35.32 19.62
N ALA A 78 32.96 -34.43 20.29
CA ALA A 78 31.68 -33.91 19.83
C ALA A 78 31.82 -32.42 19.49
N LEU A 79 31.20 -32.01 18.39
CA LEU A 79 31.14 -30.64 17.92
C LEU A 79 29.68 -30.23 17.79
N GLU A 80 29.29 -29.16 18.49
CA GLU A 80 28.02 -28.48 18.23
C GLU A 80 28.25 -27.29 17.31
N LEU A 81 27.39 -27.16 16.31
CA LEU A 81 27.39 -26.02 15.41
C LEU A 81 25.97 -25.66 15.00
N GLU A 82 25.83 -24.43 14.52
CA GLU A 82 24.58 -23.91 14.00
C GLU A 82 24.71 -23.77 12.48
N ALA A 83 24.23 -24.77 11.76
CA ALA A 83 24.36 -24.84 10.31
C ALA A 83 23.24 -24.03 9.62
N PRO A 84 23.58 -23.23 8.59
CA PRO A 84 22.58 -22.48 7.84
C PRO A 84 21.81 -23.39 6.88
N LEU A 85 20.54 -23.06 6.62
CA LEU A 85 19.65 -23.74 5.69
C LEU A 85 19.00 -22.70 4.77
N ALA A 86 19.01 -22.91 3.45
CA ALA A 86 18.32 -22.01 2.53
C ALA A 86 16.81 -21.95 2.81
N GLY A 87 16.17 -20.85 2.42
CA GLY A 87 14.71 -20.72 2.53
C GLY A 87 14.01 -21.80 1.73
N LEU A 88 13.18 -22.59 2.42
CA LEU A 88 12.36 -23.63 1.83
C LEU A 88 11.01 -23.04 1.42
N LYS A 89 10.56 -23.41 0.22
CA LYS A 89 9.20 -23.09 -0.23
C LYS A 89 8.17 -23.80 0.65
N PRO A 90 6.93 -23.28 0.76
CA PRO A 90 5.82 -24.04 1.31
C PRO A 90 5.71 -25.46 0.70
N GLY A 91 5.53 -26.45 1.57
CA GLY A 91 5.51 -27.87 1.22
C GLY A 91 6.38 -28.75 2.13
N SER A 92 6.47 -30.02 1.75
CA SER A 92 7.24 -31.05 2.46
C SER A 92 8.63 -31.22 1.86
N HIS A 93 9.66 -31.14 2.69
CA HIS A 93 11.07 -31.22 2.26
C HIS A 93 11.85 -32.22 3.11
N PHE A 94 12.73 -32.97 2.44
CA PHE A 94 13.76 -33.76 3.09
C PHE A 94 15.10 -33.05 2.94
N VAL A 95 15.75 -32.80 4.08
CA VAL A 95 17.09 -32.20 4.15
C VAL A 95 18.02 -33.24 4.74
N ALA A 96 19.00 -33.69 3.97
CA ALA A 96 20.01 -34.64 4.43
C ALA A 96 21.31 -33.88 4.73
N TRP A 97 21.63 -33.67 6.01
CA TRP A 97 22.87 -33.03 6.44
C TRP A 97 24.06 -33.95 6.23
N ASP A 98 25.11 -33.42 5.61
CA ASP A 98 26.34 -34.13 5.30
C ASP A 98 27.56 -33.23 5.55
N VAL A 99 28.74 -33.86 5.58
CA VAL A 99 30.03 -33.18 5.68
C VAL A 99 30.78 -33.35 4.36
N PHE A 100 31.26 -32.23 3.83
CA PHE A 100 32.24 -32.24 2.75
C PHE A 100 33.64 -32.05 3.33
N VAL A 101 34.56 -32.94 2.96
CA VAL A 101 35.98 -32.85 3.35
C VAL A 101 36.80 -32.49 2.12
N LYS A 102 37.57 -31.39 2.20
CA LYS A 102 38.41 -30.90 1.09
C LYS A 102 39.41 -31.97 0.67
N GLY A 103 39.40 -32.33 -0.61
CA GLY A 103 40.26 -33.39 -1.17
C GLY A 103 39.78 -34.82 -0.94
N TYR A 104 38.66 -35.04 -0.22
CA TYR A 104 38.07 -36.36 0.02
C TYR A 104 36.64 -36.47 -0.53
N GLY A 105 35.87 -35.39 -0.50
CA GLY A 105 34.49 -35.29 -1.01
C GLY A 105 33.43 -35.34 0.10
N TRP A 106 32.18 -35.55 -0.32
CA TRP A 106 31.05 -35.80 0.58
C TRP A 106 31.22 -37.13 1.30
N LEU A 107 31.00 -37.15 2.62
CA LEU A 107 31.12 -38.38 3.39
C LEU A 107 30.02 -39.40 3.04
N SER A 108 28.83 -38.93 2.65
CA SER A 108 27.74 -39.79 2.17
C SER A 108 28.13 -40.62 0.94
N GLU A 109 28.86 -40.04 0.00
CA GLU A 109 29.40 -40.75 -1.17
C GLU A 109 30.43 -41.83 -0.81
N LYS A 110 31.03 -41.74 0.38
CA LYS A 110 31.96 -42.74 0.93
C LYS A 110 31.28 -43.70 1.90
N GLY A 111 29.94 -43.66 1.96
CA GLY A 111 29.09 -44.58 2.71
C GLY A 111 28.88 -44.21 4.17
N VAL A 112 29.29 -43.02 4.62
CA VAL A 112 28.95 -42.48 5.96
C VAL A 112 27.50 -42.01 5.94
N CYS A 113 26.73 -42.30 6.98
CA CYS A 113 25.32 -41.89 7.01
C CYS A 113 25.20 -40.37 7.19
N SER A 114 24.35 -39.75 6.36
CA SER A 114 23.86 -38.38 6.55
C SER A 114 22.73 -38.34 7.60
N LEU A 115 22.46 -37.16 8.14
CA LEU A 115 21.31 -36.92 9.02
C LEU A 115 20.14 -36.37 8.20
N SER A 116 19.12 -37.20 7.98
CA SER A 116 17.88 -36.78 7.32
C SER A 116 16.91 -36.14 8.31
N VAL A 117 16.48 -34.91 8.02
CA VAL A 117 15.47 -34.18 8.77
C VAL A 117 14.32 -33.80 7.84
N PHE A 118 13.09 -34.03 8.30
CA PHE A 118 11.88 -33.67 7.57
C PHE A 118 11.38 -32.30 8.00
N TYR A 119 11.06 -31.44 7.03
CA TYR A 119 10.48 -30.11 7.24
C TYR A 119 9.15 -30.01 6.53
N ASN A 120 8.16 -29.48 7.25
CA ASN A 120 6.87 -29.12 6.68
C ASN A 120 6.70 -27.59 6.81
N VAL A 121 6.74 -26.89 5.68
CA VAL A 121 6.61 -25.43 5.63
C VAL A 121 5.20 -25.09 5.17
N ALA A 122 4.45 -24.38 6.01
CA ALA A 122 3.10 -23.94 5.67
C ALA A 122 3.13 -22.67 4.81
N ASN A 123 2.24 -22.58 3.81
CA ASN A 123 2.00 -21.34 3.08
C ASN A 123 1.28 -20.32 3.97
N ARG A 124 1.58 -19.03 3.78
CA ARG A 124 0.99 -17.94 4.56
C ARG A 124 0.40 -16.89 3.63
N ALA A 125 -0.84 -16.52 3.88
CA ALA A 125 -1.51 -15.50 3.09
C ALA A 125 -0.78 -14.14 3.20
N PRO A 126 -0.80 -13.30 2.14
CA PRO A 126 -0.27 -11.95 2.18
C PRO A 126 -0.91 -11.10 3.29
N ASN A 127 -0.11 -10.27 3.95
CA ASN A 127 -0.58 -9.31 4.94
C ASN A 127 -0.71 -7.92 4.34
N ILE A 128 -1.86 -7.26 4.54
CA ILE A 128 -2.09 -5.88 4.10
C ILE A 128 -1.61 -4.93 5.22
N SER A 129 -0.76 -3.97 4.85
CA SER A 129 -0.07 -3.07 5.79
C SER A 129 -0.49 -1.60 5.66
N VAL A 130 -0.90 -1.18 4.47
CA VAL A 130 -1.35 0.19 4.19
C VAL A 130 -2.63 0.13 3.38
N LEU A 131 -3.58 1.02 3.70
CA LEU A 131 -4.83 1.21 2.98
C LEU A 131 -5.09 2.71 2.79
N GLY A 132 -5.58 3.08 1.61
CA GLY A 132 -5.98 4.44 1.31
C GLY A 132 -7.12 4.46 0.27
N PRO A 133 -8.13 5.33 0.41
CA PRO A 133 -8.37 6.26 1.52
C PRO A 133 -8.79 5.53 2.82
N PRO A 134 -8.60 6.11 4.01
CA PRO A 134 -9.05 5.51 5.26
C PRO A 134 -10.59 5.38 5.30
N ASN A 135 -11.10 4.45 6.12
CA ASN A 135 -12.54 4.28 6.28
C ASN A 135 -13.19 5.55 6.83
N GLY A 136 -14.20 6.07 6.13
CA GLY A 136 -14.86 7.35 6.40
C GLY A 136 -14.08 8.57 5.91
N GLY A 137 -12.98 8.36 5.18
CA GLY A 137 -12.20 9.43 4.57
C GLY A 137 -12.94 10.14 3.44
N THR A 138 -12.47 11.33 3.08
CA THR A 138 -13.04 12.14 2.00
C THR A 138 -12.16 12.11 0.76
N SER A 139 -12.76 12.03 -0.42
CA SER A 139 -12.11 12.25 -1.72
C SER A 139 -12.58 13.58 -2.31
N LEU A 140 -11.63 14.41 -2.75
CA LEU A 140 -11.91 15.68 -3.44
C LEU A 140 -12.07 15.51 -4.95
N THR A 141 -12.10 14.27 -5.45
CA THR A 141 -12.33 13.91 -6.85
C THR A 141 -13.39 12.82 -6.97
N ARG A 142 -14.11 12.81 -8.10
CA ARG A 142 -15.09 11.76 -8.47
C ARG A 142 -14.45 10.48 -9.01
N SER A 143 -13.14 10.48 -9.19
CA SER A 143 -12.35 9.28 -9.43
C SER A 143 -11.35 9.13 -8.28
N PRO A 144 -11.80 8.65 -7.10
CA PRO A 144 -10.88 8.38 -6.01
C PRO A 144 -9.85 7.32 -6.43
N SER A 145 -8.60 7.50 -6.02
CA SER A 145 -7.57 6.47 -6.12
C SER A 145 -7.63 5.59 -4.87
N LEU A 146 -7.86 4.30 -5.07
CA LEU A 146 -7.81 3.28 -4.02
C LEU A 146 -6.41 2.67 -4.00
N ALA A 147 -5.87 2.42 -2.82
CA ALA A 147 -4.52 1.93 -2.65
C ALA A 147 -4.42 0.92 -1.51
N ALA A 148 -3.59 -0.10 -1.72
CA ALA A 148 -3.27 -1.10 -0.72
C ALA A 148 -1.81 -1.55 -0.90
N VAL A 149 -1.06 -1.60 0.20
CA VAL A 149 0.29 -2.19 0.20
C VAL A 149 0.24 -3.48 0.99
N ALA A 150 0.62 -4.57 0.35
CA ALA A 150 0.72 -5.88 0.98
C ALA A 150 2.13 -6.46 0.89
N ASN A 151 2.45 -7.28 1.88
CA ASN A 151 3.66 -8.06 1.94
C ASN A 151 3.28 -9.54 2.01
N ASP A 152 3.89 -10.37 1.18
CA ASP A 152 3.81 -11.81 1.33
C ASP A 152 5.02 -12.28 2.17
N PRO A 153 4.81 -12.84 3.38
CA PRO A 153 5.89 -13.22 4.26
C PRO A 153 6.72 -14.41 3.76
N ASP A 154 6.21 -15.24 2.85
CA ASP A 154 6.94 -16.39 2.29
C ASP A 154 7.16 -16.33 0.77
N ALA A 155 6.62 -15.30 0.11
CA ALA A 155 6.82 -14.98 -1.31
C ALA A 155 6.46 -16.17 -2.22
N TYR A 156 5.37 -16.87 -1.89
CA TYR A 156 4.94 -18.08 -2.56
C TYR A 156 3.41 -18.18 -2.64
N PRO A 157 2.83 -18.69 -3.75
CA PRO A 157 3.50 -19.06 -5.00
C PRO A 157 4.06 -17.90 -5.81
N PHE A 158 3.48 -16.71 -5.70
CA PHE A 158 3.94 -15.52 -6.39
C PHE A 158 4.90 -14.72 -5.52
N ALA A 159 6.04 -14.33 -6.08
CA ALA A 159 7.02 -13.51 -5.36
C ALA A 159 6.48 -12.10 -5.02
N ASN A 160 5.47 -11.62 -5.78
CA ASN A 160 4.78 -10.37 -5.52
C ASN A 160 3.26 -10.64 -5.44
N PRO A 161 2.56 -10.07 -4.45
CA PRO A 161 1.12 -10.23 -4.35
C PRO A 161 0.38 -9.49 -5.47
N ARG A 162 -0.79 -10.00 -5.84
CA ARG A 162 -1.72 -9.38 -6.79
C ARG A 162 -2.93 -8.82 -6.06
N TYR A 163 -3.51 -7.77 -6.61
CA TYR A 163 -4.56 -6.98 -5.98
C TYR A 163 -5.84 -7.02 -6.82
N LEU A 164 -6.98 -7.15 -6.15
CA LEU A 164 -8.31 -6.98 -6.71
C LEU A 164 -9.05 -5.94 -5.88
N PHE A 165 -9.24 -4.76 -6.45
CA PHE A 165 -10.06 -3.72 -5.86
C PHE A 165 -11.50 -3.90 -6.30
N THR A 166 -12.43 -3.75 -5.37
CA THR A 166 -13.87 -3.69 -5.64
C THR A 166 -14.42 -2.43 -5.01
N VAL A 167 -15.22 -1.68 -5.76
CA VAL A 167 -15.94 -0.49 -5.28
C VAL A 167 -17.42 -0.64 -5.62
N CYS A 168 -18.30 -0.28 -4.69
CA CYS A 168 -19.75 -0.38 -4.80
C CYS A 168 -20.41 0.88 -4.21
N SER A 169 -21.71 1.04 -4.45
CA SER A 169 -22.50 2.15 -3.87
C SER A 169 -23.07 1.88 -2.47
N ASP A 170 -22.99 0.64 -2.00
CA ASP A 170 -23.57 0.14 -0.74
C ASP A 170 -22.55 -0.64 0.09
N LYS A 171 -22.78 -0.67 1.40
CA LYS A 171 -21.85 -1.29 2.38
C LYS A 171 -21.76 -2.80 2.23
N GLU A 172 -22.86 -3.40 1.80
CA GLU A 172 -23.02 -4.83 1.57
C GLU A 172 -22.25 -5.30 0.33
N MET A 173 -21.72 -4.36 -0.46
CA MET A 173 -20.93 -4.61 -1.67
C MET A 173 -21.72 -5.37 -2.75
N THR A 174 -22.97 -4.95 -2.99
CA THR A 174 -23.90 -5.66 -3.90
C THR A 174 -24.43 -4.82 -5.07
N THR A 175 -24.40 -3.49 -4.94
CA THR A 175 -25.08 -2.56 -5.84
C THR A 175 -24.06 -1.70 -6.59
N HIS A 176 -24.24 -1.61 -7.92
CA HIS A 176 -23.40 -0.85 -8.83
C HIS A 176 -21.89 -1.10 -8.68
N CYS A 177 -21.50 -2.34 -8.42
CA CYS A 177 -20.09 -2.67 -8.18
C CYS A 177 -19.24 -2.61 -9.44
N GLU A 178 -18.02 -2.11 -9.29
CA GLU A 178 -16.95 -2.12 -10.28
C GLU A 178 -15.72 -2.80 -9.67
N THR A 179 -14.96 -3.52 -10.49
CA THR A 179 -13.71 -4.16 -10.05
C THR A 179 -12.54 -3.75 -10.93
N SER A 180 -11.35 -3.67 -10.35
CA SER A 180 -10.12 -3.46 -11.12
C SER A 180 -9.72 -4.64 -12.01
N GLY A 181 -10.27 -5.82 -11.75
CA GLY A 181 -9.64 -7.08 -12.11
C GLY A 181 -8.36 -7.33 -11.30
N TRP A 182 -7.80 -8.54 -11.40
CA TRP A 182 -6.52 -8.86 -10.76
C TRP A 182 -5.36 -8.13 -11.44
N GLN A 183 -4.62 -7.34 -10.67
CA GLN A 183 -3.51 -6.53 -11.15
C GLN A 183 -2.30 -6.61 -10.22
N ASP A 184 -1.12 -6.30 -10.73
CA ASP A 184 0.13 -6.31 -9.95
C ASP A 184 0.43 -4.92 -9.36
N HIS A 185 -0.46 -3.94 -9.64
CA HIS A 185 -0.34 -2.57 -9.16
C HIS A 185 -1.09 -2.36 -7.84
N TRP A 186 -0.40 -1.73 -6.89
CA TRP A 186 -0.88 -1.47 -5.51
C TRP A 186 -1.98 -0.40 -5.43
N ALA A 187 -2.31 0.25 -6.54
CA ALA A 187 -3.38 1.25 -6.61
C ALA A 187 -4.31 1.05 -7.80
N TYR A 188 -5.57 1.44 -7.64
CA TYR A 188 -6.63 1.41 -8.64
C TYR A 188 -7.34 2.76 -8.68
N GLN A 189 -7.39 3.35 -9.87
CA GLN A 189 -8.14 4.57 -10.11
C GLN A 189 -9.59 4.21 -10.42
N VAL A 190 -10.53 4.64 -9.57
CA VAL A 190 -11.96 4.45 -9.85
C VAL A 190 -12.32 5.19 -11.15
N PRO A 191 -13.06 4.57 -12.08
CA PRO A 191 -13.36 5.17 -13.38
C PRO A 191 -14.04 6.53 -13.27
N ASP A 192 -13.68 7.45 -14.17
CA ASP A 192 -14.33 8.75 -14.25
C ASP A 192 -15.83 8.61 -14.50
N GLY A 193 -16.62 9.42 -13.79
CA GLY A 193 -18.08 9.40 -13.88
C GLY A 193 -18.76 8.24 -13.13
N TYR A 194 -17.99 7.36 -12.47
CA TYR A 194 -18.55 6.35 -11.57
C TYR A 194 -19.15 7.01 -10.32
N ALA A 195 -18.36 7.86 -9.64
CA ALA A 195 -18.82 8.53 -8.43
C ALA A 195 -19.59 9.82 -8.71
N ARG A 196 -20.52 10.13 -7.81
CA ARG A 196 -21.24 11.39 -7.72
C ARG A 196 -20.72 12.20 -6.53
N TRP A 197 -20.79 13.52 -6.63
CA TRP A 197 -20.58 14.42 -5.49
C TRP A 197 -21.60 14.16 -4.39
N ASN A 198 -21.12 14.22 -3.14
CA ASN A 198 -21.83 13.88 -1.91
C ASN A 198 -22.31 12.41 -1.86
N GLN A 199 -21.63 11.51 -2.59
CA GLN A 199 -21.88 10.07 -2.54
C GLN A 199 -20.87 9.40 -1.60
N THR A 200 -21.35 8.44 -0.83
CA THR A 200 -20.47 7.47 -0.15
C THR A 200 -20.27 6.28 -1.05
N LEU A 201 -19.02 5.98 -1.38
CA LEU A 201 -18.64 4.72 -2.01
C LEU A 201 -18.11 3.77 -0.95
N TRP A 202 -18.32 2.48 -1.16
CA TRP A 202 -17.78 1.41 -0.34
C TRP A 202 -16.79 0.61 -1.16
N TRP A 203 -15.63 0.34 -0.59
CA TRP A 203 -14.60 -0.38 -1.30
C TRP A 203 -13.89 -1.39 -0.42
N LYS A 204 -13.34 -2.42 -1.05
CA LYS A 204 -12.46 -3.39 -0.41
C LYS A 204 -11.34 -3.77 -1.37
N VAL A 205 -10.31 -4.38 -0.83
CA VAL A 205 -9.25 -5.00 -1.62
C VAL A 205 -9.08 -6.44 -1.17
N GLU A 206 -8.92 -7.32 -2.15
CA GLU A 206 -8.42 -8.67 -1.95
C GLU A 206 -6.99 -8.73 -2.48
N VAL A 207 -6.10 -9.34 -1.70
CA VAL A 207 -4.71 -9.55 -2.06
C VAL A 207 -4.40 -11.03 -2.05
N THR A 208 -3.82 -11.54 -3.14
CA THR A 208 -3.50 -12.96 -3.30
C THR A 208 -2.03 -13.20 -3.64
N ASP A 209 -1.48 -14.30 -3.13
CA ASP A 209 -0.21 -14.88 -3.56
C ASP A 209 -0.38 -15.92 -4.70
N GLY A 210 -1.63 -16.16 -5.15
CA GLY A 210 -2.01 -17.18 -6.13
C GLY A 210 -2.59 -18.47 -5.54
N ALA A 211 -2.42 -18.71 -4.25
CA ALA A 211 -2.96 -19.86 -3.51
C ALA A 211 -3.84 -19.44 -2.32
N LEU A 212 -3.43 -18.43 -1.56
CA LEU A 212 -4.15 -17.85 -0.45
C LEU A 212 -4.47 -16.37 -0.74
N SER A 213 -5.54 -15.89 -0.11
CA SER A 213 -5.99 -14.51 -0.22
C SER A 213 -6.29 -13.91 1.15
N THR A 214 -6.04 -12.61 1.27
CA THR A 214 -6.48 -11.77 2.38
C THR A 214 -7.41 -10.69 1.85
N VAL A 215 -8.57 -10.54 2.47
CA VAL A 215 -9.61 -9.58 2.06
C VAL A 215 -9.81 -8.55 3.17
N THR A 216 -9.92 -7.26 2.83
CA THR A 216 -10.29 -6.23 3.79
C THR A 216 -11.80 -6.19 4.07
N PRO A 217 -12.24 -5.69 5.23
CA PRO A 217 -13.62 -5.28 5.39
C PRO A 217 -13.96 -4.16 4.40
N ALA A 218 -15.25 -3.99 4.10
CA ALA A 218 -15.73 -2.86 3.31
C ALA A 218 -15.45 -1.53 4.04
N MET A 219 -14.86 -0.59 3.32
CA MET A 219 -14.48 0.72 3.83
C MET A 219 -15.20 1.82 3.05
N ALA A 220 -15.64 2.87 3.74
CA ALA A 220 -16.31 4.00 3.14
C ALA A 220 -15.31 5.07 2.67
N VAL A 221 -15.58 5.67 1.52
CA VAL A 221 -14.99 6.95 1.08
C VAL A 221 -16.11 7.89 0.63
N ILE A 222 -16.09 9.13 1.11
CA ILE A 222 -17.09 10.15 0.82
C ILE A 222 -16.53 11.09 -0.25
N VAL A 223 -17.16 11.11 -1.42
CA VAL A 223 -16.76 11.98 -2.52
C VAL A 223 -17.38 13.36 -2.31
N VAL A 224 -16.57 14.37 -2.01
CA VAL A 224 -17.03 15.73 -1.71
C VAL A 224 -16.42 16.74 -2.68
N PRO A 225 -17.18 17.75 -3.13
CA PRO A 225 -16.62 18.82 -3.95
C PRO A 225 -15.41 19.45 -3.25
N PRO A 226 -14.33 19.78 -3.97
CA PRO A 226 -13.19 20.46 -3.39
C PRO A 226 -13.62 21.80 -2.80
N ALA A 227 -12.98 22.18 -1.69
CA ALA A 227 -13.17 23.50 -1.11
C ALA A 227 -12.59 24.56 -2.07
N PRO A 228 -13.23 25.74 -2.23
CA PRO A 228 -12.70 26.78 -3.11
C PRO A 228 -11.36 27.31 -2.62
N ASP A 229 -10.35 27.50 -3.48
CA ASP A 229 -8.99 27.88 -3.10
C ASP A 229 -8.89 29.10 -2.16
N GLN A 230 -9.78 30.08 -2.32
CA GLN A 230 -9.73 31.37 -1.61
C GLN A 230 -10.84 31.53 -0.59
N TRP A 231 -11.52 30.44 -0.21
CA TRP A 231 -12.67 30.50 0.70
C TRP A 231 -12.39 31.18 2.05
N ARG A 232 -11.12 31.21 2.49
CA ARG A 232 -10.68 31.87 3.73
C ARG A 232 -10.09 33.27 3.55
N THR A 233 -9.72 33.70 2.34
CA THR A 233 -8.96 34.95 2.14
C THR A 233 -9.84 36.15 1.80
N VAL A 234 -11.07 35.91 1.36
CA VAL A 234 -12.00 36.90 0.82
C VAL A 234 -13.39 36.78 1.45
N GLY A 235 -14.18 37.87 1.41
CA GLY A 235 -15.47 37.97 2.09
C GLY A 235 -15.43 38.81 3.38
N SER A 236 -16.61 39.22 3.85
CA SER A 236 -16.84 39.81 5.18
C SER A 236 -16.66 38.79 6.32
N GLY A 237 -15.63 37.95 6.24
CA GLY A 237 -15.41 36.85 7.18
C GLY A 237 -16.51 35.79 7.16
N MET A 238 -17.17 35.53 6.02
CA MET A 238 -18.27 34.55 5.90
C MET A 238 -19.45 34.81 6.86
N ASN A 239 -19.78 36.07 7.17
CA ASN A 239 -20.75 36.44 8.20
C ASN A 239 -20.38 36.00 9.63
N LEU A 240 -19.11 35.68 9.88
CA LEU A 240 -18.62 35.45 11.24
C LEU A 240 -18.68 36.74 12.04
N SER A 241 -18.88 36.60 13.35
CA SER A 241 -18.81 37.72 14.27
C SER A 241 -17.45 38.40 14.17
N THR A 242 -17.48 39.72 14.04
CA THR A 242 -16.28 40.54 14.04
C THR A 242 -16.23 41.38 15.30
N VAL A 243 -15.03 41.61 15.80
CA VAL A 243 -14.78 42.59 16.86
C VAL A 243 -13.95 43.71 16.24
N ARG A 244 -14.53 44.90 16.13
CA ARG A 244 -13.90 46.08 15.49
C ARG A 244 -13.35 45.78 14.07
N GLY A 245 -14.08 44.99 13.29
CA GLY A 245 -13.69 44.60 11.92
C GLY A 245 -12.77 43.38 11.84
N THR A 246 -12.27 42.87 12.97
CA THR A 246 -11.42 41.66 13.00
C THR A 246 -12.25 40.38 13.12
N VAL A 247 -12.02 39.45 12.20
CA VAL A 247 -12.56 38.08 12.21
C VAL A 247 -11.67 37.22 13.12
N LEU A 248 -12.12 37.01 14.36
CA LEU A 248 -11.29 36.42 15.42
C LEU A 248 -10.69 35.04 15.10
N PRO A 249 -11.42 34.08 14.49
CA PRO A 249 -10.85 32.76 14.20
C PRO A 249 -9.68 32.77 13.21
N PHE A 250 -9.52 33.85 12.45
CA PHE A 250 -8.56 33.92 11.34
C PHE A 250 -7.59 35.11 11.44
N GLY A 251 -7.75 36.00 12.42
CA GLY A 251 -6.90 37.18 12.58
C GLY A 251 -6.98 38.17 11.41
N MET A 252 -8.08 38.13 10.64
CA MET A 252 -8.22 38.93 9.42
C MET A 252 -9.03 40.19 9.71
N TYR A 253 -8.55 41.34 9.25
CA TYR A 253 -9.31 42.58 9.30
C TYR A 253 -10.15 42.73 8.03
N THR A 254 -11.43 43.02 8.21
CA THR A 254 -12.38 43.24 7.13
C THR A 254 -13.11 44.57 7.31
N ARG A 255 -13.44 45.24 6.20
CA ARG A 255 -14.19 46.50 6.20
C ARG A 255 -15.06 46.58 4.95
N GLN A 256 -16.23 47.21 5.04
CA GLN A 256 -17.05 47.53 3.87
C GLN A 256 -17.11 49.04 3.64
N ALA A 257 -17.17 49.43 2.37
CA ALA A 257 -17.41 50.81 1.94
C ALA A 257 -18.48 50.85 0.85
N VAL A 258 -19.26 51.92 0.82
CA VAL A 258 -20.22 52.23 -0.25
C VAL A 258 -19.68 53.42 -0.98
N ASP A 259 -19.40 53.26 -2.27
CA ASP A 259 -18.85 54.34 -3.08
C ASP A 259 -19.98 55.14 -3.74
N VAL A 260 -21.07 54.47 -4.16
CA VAL A 260 -22.24 55.12 -4.77
C VAL A 260 -23.53 54.38 -4.36
N GLU A 261 -24.58 55.14 -4.05
CA GLU A 261 -25.94 54.64 -3.90
C GLU A 261 -26.90 55.60 -4.63
N VAL A 262 -27.61 55.10 -5.64
CA VAL A 262 -28.66 55.85 -6.35
C VAL A 262 -30.01 55.34 -5.88
N ARG A 263 -30.81 56.25 -5.32
CA ARG A 263 -32.18 55.97 -4.94
C ARG A 263 -33.09 56.23 -6.12
N THR A 264 -33.87 55.22 -6.49
CA THR A 264 -34.92 55.31 -7.50
C THR A 264 -36.24 54.90 -6.84
N GLU A 265 -37.32 55.61 -7.16
CA GLU A 265 -38.63 55.40 -6.53
C GLU A 265 -39.31 54.09 -6.98
N SER A 266 -38.80 53.45 -8.04
CA SER A 266 -39.47 52.31 -8.70
C SER A 266 -38.57 51.17 -9.16
N THR A 267 -37.25 51.19 -8.88
CA THR A 267 -36.33 50.09 -9.27
C THR A 267 -35.49 49.60 -8.09
N PRO A 268 -34.91 48.37 -8.18
CA PRO A 268 -33.99 47.89 -7.16
C PRO A 268 -32.84 48.88 -6.97
N LYS A 269 -32.50 49.18 -5.72
CA LYS A 269 -31.42 50.11 -5.36
C LYS A 269 -30.15 49.81 -6.15
N LEU A 270 -29.65 50.80 -6.90
CA LEU A 270 -28.34 50.70 -7.56
C LEU A 270 -27.27 51.13 -6.55
N ARG A 271 -26.48 50.17 -6.08
CA ARG A 271 -25.44 50.38 -5.06
C ARG A 271 -24.13 49.76 -5.52
N VAL A 272 -23.08 50.58 -5.51
CA VAL A 272 -21.70 50.12 -5.66
C VAL A 272 -21.09 50.06 -4.27
N SER A 273 -20.76 48.84 -3.84
CA SER A 273 -20.06 48.60 -2.57
C SER A 273 -18.84 47.72 -2.79
N ARG A 274 -17.85 47.91 -1.95
CA ARG A 274 -16.63 47.12 -1.91
C ARG A 274 -16.32 46.63 -0.50
N GLY A 275 -15.79 45.42 -0.41
CA GLY A 275 -15.27 44.80 0.81
C GLY A 275 -13.75 44.74 0.78
N TYR A 276 -13.11 45.17 1.85
CA TYR A 276 -11.69 44.99 2.09
C TYR A 276 -11.44 43.76 2.94
N SER A 277 -10.39 43.00 2.62
CA SER A 277 -9.82 41.95 3.47
C SER A 277 -8.30 42.08 3.54
N SER A 278 -7.75 42.11 4.76
CA SER A 278 -6.30 42.05 4.95
C SER A 278 -5.71 40.73 4.45
N ALA A 279 -6.44 39.62 4.56
CA ALA A 279 -5.99 38.33 4.04
C ALA A 279 -5.98 38.29 2.51
N ALA A 280 -6.91 38.99 1.84
CA ALA A 280 -6.88 39.15 0.38
C ALA A 280 -5.64 39.95 -0.06
N THR A 281 -5.23 40.94 0.74
CA THR A 281 -4.00 41.71 0.51
C THR A 281 -2.76 40.81 0.61
N THR A 282 -2.67 40.02 1.68
CA THR A 282 -1.58 39.05 1.92
C THR A 282 -1.53 37.98 0.84
N ALA A 283 -2.70 37.50 0.39
CA ALA A 283 -2.82 36.53 -0.71
C ALA A 283 -2.56 37.15 -2.10
N GLY A 284 -2.28 38.45 -2.18
CA GLY A 284 -1.95 39.12 -3.44
C GLY A 284 -3.13 39.39 -4.37
N LEU A 285 -4.36 39.31 -3.86
CA LEU A 285 -5.57 39.51 -4.67
C LEU A 285 -5.76 40.98 -5.00
N VAL A 286 -5.99 41.26 -6.27
CA VAL A 286 -6.22 42.60 -6.82
C VAL A 286 -7.57 42.57 -7.53
N GLY A 287 -8.60 43.13 -6.89
CA GLY A 287 -9.89 43.34 -7.55
C GLY A 287 -9.91 44.65 -8.34
N ALA A 288 -11.04 44.92 -8.97
CA ALA A 288 -11.31 46.10 -9.77
C ALA A 288 -11.11 47.42 -8.99
N MET A 289 -11.22 47.37 -7.67
CA MET A 289 -11.05 48.50 -6.76
C MET A 289 -9.68 48.54 -6.07
N GLY A 290 -8.74 47.70 -6.51
CA GLY A 290 -7.37 47.64 -6.01
C GLY A 290 -7.07 46.44 -5.11
N ARG A 291 -5.82 46.37 -4.65
CA ARG A 291 -5.33 45.26 -3.82
C ARG A 291 -6.13 45.12 -2.52
N GLY A 292 -6.58 43.89 -2.24
CA GLY A 292 -7.35 43.55 -1.05
C GLY A 292 -8.81 44.01 -1.06
N TRP A 293 -9.25 44.70 -2.10
CA TRP A 293 -10.64 45.12 -2.29
C TRP A 293 -11.36 44.22 -3.29
N MET A 294 -12.56 43.78 -2.93
CA MET A 294 -13.47 43.00 -3.76
C MET A 294 -14.80 43.75 -3.91
N SER A 295 -15.41 43.66 -5.08
CA SER A 295 -16.69 44.28 -5.42
C SER A 295 -17.50 43.39 -6.35
N PHE A 296 -18.73 43.80 -6.69
CA PHE A 296 -19.53 43.04 -7.64
C PHE A 296 -18.88 42.92 -9.03
N PHE A 297 -17.99 43.84 -9.40
CA PHE A 297 -17.21 43.78 -10.64
C PHE A 297 -16.19 42.63 -10.66
N ASP A 298 -15.86 42.10 -9.49
CA ASP A 298 -14.95 40.96 -9.31
C ASP A 298 -15.70 39.62 -9.25
N SER A 299 -17.04 39.65 -9.37
CA SER A 299 -17.85 38.45 -9.37
C SER A 299 -17.60 37.66 -10.64
N GLN A 300 -17.33 36.38 -10.50
CA GLN A 300 -17.04 35.51 -11.63
C GLN A 300 -17.52 34.09 -11.36
N ALA A 301 -17.78 33.39 -12.45
CA ALA A 301 -18.05 31.96 -12.46
C ALA A 301 -16.92 31.27 -13.24
N SER A 302 -16.20 30.37 -12.58
CA SER A 302 -15.12 29.60 -13.19
C SER A 302 -15.47 28.12 -13.20
N TRP A 303 -15.48 27.52 -14.39
CA TRP A 303 -15.76 26.09 -14.57
C TRP A 303 -14.45 25.30 -14.64
N ASN A 304 -14.32 24.28 -13.79
CA ASN A 304 -13.24 23.30 -13.84
C ASN A 304 -13.72 22.03 -14.56
N THR A 305 -13.20 21.79 -15.76
CA THR A 305 -13.57 20.61 -16.57
C THR A 305 -13.04 19.30 -16.00
N ALA A 306 -11.89 19.31 -15.32
CA ALA A 306 -11.28 18.11 -14.74
C ALA A 306 -12.08 17.64 -13.52
N GLU A 307 -12.44 18.57 -12.64
CA GLU A 307 -13.24 18.26 -11.44
C GLU A 307 -14.73 18.21 -11.73
N GLN A 308 -15.19 18.79 -12.85
CA GLN A 308 -16.61 18.97 -13.15
C GLN A 308 -17.31 19.76 -12.03
N SER A 309 -16.67 20.87 -11.65
CA SER A 309 -17.07 21.77 -10.57
C SER A 309 -17.15 23.22 -11.09
N LEU A 310 -18.06 24.00 -10.51
CA LEU A 310 -18.25 25.43 -10.79
C LEU A 310 -17.91 26.23 -9.54
N THR A 311 -16.88 27.06 -9.61
CA THR A 311 -16.54 28.01 -8.54
C THR A 311 -17.20 29.36 -8.83
N ILE A 312 -18.08 29.80 -7.95
CA ILE A 312 -18.66 31.14 -7.97
C ILE A 312 -17.89 32.02 -6.99
N THR A 313 -17.35 33.13 -7.47
CA THR A 313 -16.84 34.23 -6.64
C THR A 313 -17.92 35.30 -6.55
N TYR A 314 -18.37 35.60 -5.34
CA TYR A 314 -19.40 36.60 -5.04
C TYR A 314 -18.82 38.02 -4.97
N PRO A 315 -19.67 39.07 -4.96
CA PRO A 315 -19.25 40.47 -4.87
C PRO A 315 -18.36 40.83 -3.67
N ASP A 316 -18.48 40.11 -2.55
CA ASP A 316 -17.64 40.29 -1.37
C ASP A 316 -16.34 39.47 -1.45
N GLY A 317 -16.17 38.72 -2.54
CA GLY A 317 -15.08 37.80 -2.82
C GLY A 317 -15.28 36.39 -2.26
N ARG A 318 -16.33 36.12 -1.46
CA ARG A 318 -16.60 34.75 -1.00
C ARG A 318 -16.68 33.79 -2.18
N GLN A 319 -16.17 32.58 -2.00
CA GLN A 319 -16.24 31.54 -3.02
C GLN A 319 -17.15 30.39 -2.58
N GLN A 320 -17.90 29.84 -3.53
CA GLN A 320 -18.67 28.62 -3.35
C GLN A 320 -18.43 27.69 -4.55
N VAL A 321 -18.22 26.40 -4.26
CA VAL A 321 -18.03 25.37 -5.29
C VAL A 321 -19.30 24.53 -5.41
N PHE A 322 -19.76 24.34 -6.63
CA PHE A 322 -20.87 23.46 -6.97
C PHE A 322 -20.36 22.31 -7.84
N GLY A 323 -20.53 21.09 -7.36
CA GLY A 323 -20.18 19.90 -8.13
C GLY A 323 -21.29 19.51 -9.11
N ARG A 324 -20.97 19.28 -10.39
CA ARG A 324 -21.91 18.71 -11.35
C ARG A 324 -21.92 17.19 -11.23
N ASN A 325 -23.09 16.61 -11.00
CA ASN A 325 -23.28 15.17 -11.11
C ASN A 325 -23.62 14.78 -12.55
N PRO A 326 -23.23 13.57 -13.00
CA PRO A 326 -23.74 13.03 -14.26
C PRO A 326 -25.27 12.97 -14.20
N THR A 327 -25.96 13.45 -15.23
CA THR A 327 -27.40 13.24 -15.38
C THR A 327 -27.64 11.78 -15.78
N GLU A 328 -28.74 11.17 -15.31
CA GLU A 328 -29.06 9.75 -15.63
C GLU A 328 -29.32 9.48 -17.12
N LEU A 329 -29.40 10.54 -17.93
CA LEU A 329 -29.68 10.49 -19.37
C LEU A 329 -28.55 9.89 -20.23
N SER A 330 -27.34 9.67 -19.70
CA SER A 330 -26.26 9.03 -20.47
C SER A 330 -26.21 7.50 -20.34
N ARG A 331 -27.11 6.88 -19.56
CA ARG A 331 -27.21 5.40 -19.42
C ARG A 331 -28.48 4.79 -20.01
N LEU A 332 -29.42 5.62 -20.45
CA LEU A 332 -30.53 5.21 -21.31
C LEU A 332 -30.11 5.63 -22.72
N GLY A 333 -29.92 4.68 -23.65
CA GLY A 333 -29.56 4.94 -25.04
C GLY A 333 -30.66 5.68 -25.83
N VAL A 334 -31.06 6.86 -25.36
CA VAL A 334 -32.05 7.72 -25.97
C VAL A 334 -31.29 8.78 -26.75
N THR A 335 -31.20 8.56 -28.06
CA THR A 335 -30.78 9.58 -29.02
C THR A 335 -31.69 10.80 -28.85
N PRO A 336 -31.15 12.03 -28.71
CA PRO A 336 -31.98 13.23 -28.77
C PRO A 336 -32.66 13.28 -30.14
N GLY A 337 -33.99 13.29 -30.16
CA GLY A 337 -34.76 13.55 -31.38
C GLY A 337 -34.40 14.93 -31.94
N PRO A 338 -34.51 15.13 -33.27
CA PRO A 338 -34.08 16.36 -33.91
C PRO A 338 -34.90 17.53 -33.36
N ALA A 339 -34.20 18.58 -32.93
CA ALA A 339 -34.81 19.86 -32.62
C ALA A 339 -35.40 20.43 -33.92
N THR A 340 -36.73 20.50 -34.00
CA THR A 340 -37.42 21.32 -35.00
C THR A 340 -37.10 22.78 -34.74
N GLN A 341 -36.67 23.48 -35.81
CA GLN A 341 -36.41 24.92 -35.83
C GLN A 341 -37.66 25.74 -35.54
#